data_AF-A0A553AJV7-F1
#
_entry.id   AF-A0A553AJV7-F1
#
_cell.length_a   1.000
_cell.length_b   1.000
_cell.length_c   1.000
_cell.angle_alpha   90.00
_cell.angle_beta   90.00
_cell.angle_gamma   90.00
#
_symmetry.space_group_name_H-M   'P 1'
#
loop_
_entity.id
_entity.type
_entity.pdbx_description
1 polymer ?
#
loop_
_entity_poly.entity_id
_entity_poly.type
_entity_poly.pdbx_seq_one_letter_code
_entity_poly.pdbx_strand_id
1 'polypeptide(L)'
;MEIPKKTSTTKKTILLFFFFSLNILTYGQKKTPIIQHISSYIITKSDTIKVQRLNGTEYHKLMEFESRSDSRGYYWPLLDAVRSIEGYLEARSKGEIPDNPNDIEVRFNNLTQTAKAYSVYFDLENYKKESFYYKIQEEKTKERIKEHNEQTKREEELKRQRISDMLLAKKKNDSIFVIERRQGEIKDSIEYIKQKKINEAKEKERRKQDVKIKIAQKKHEIEKQTKSKLENEKKKNQRREDIINKYGLENGEAILNHKVKIGWTKSMCIASWGKPRDINRTTTPYGNHEQYVYSLKKYLYFENGILITIQD
;
A
#
# COMPACT_ATOMS: atom_id res chain seq x y z
N MET A 1 39.04 74.86 66.08
CA MET A 1 38.32 74.21 67.20
C MET A 1 38.15 72.75 66.83
N GLU A 2 39.16 71.88 67.01
CA GLU A 2 39.66 71.23 68.25
C GLU A 2 38.88 69.96 68.69
N ILE A 3 39.29 68.80 68.15
CA ILE A 3 39.89 67.57 68.77
C ILE A 3 39.59 67.29 70.29
N PRO A 4 39.56 66.04 70.84
CA PRO A 4 39.03 64.72 70.43
C PRO A 4 38.31 63.95 71.59
N LYS A 5 37.95 62.66 71.41
CA LYS A 5 38.14 61.62 72.46
C LYS A 5 38.39 60.22 71.88
N LYS A 6 39.29 59.49 72.54
CA LYS A 6 39.97 58.24 72.14
C LYS A 6 39.58 57.09 73.09
N THR A 7 39.96 55.86 72.72
CA THR A 7 40.18 54.61 73.50
C THR A 7 39.08 53.56 73.30
N SER A 8 39.33 52.25 73.22
CA SER A 8 40.54 51.40 73.14
C SER A 8 40.04 49.98 72.83
N THR A 9 40.54 49.34 71.77
CA THR A 9 40.27 47.94 71.42
C THR A 9 41.29 47.02 72.09
N THR A 10 40.84 46.18 73.02
CA THR A 10 41.64 45.16 73.70
C THR A 10 41.86 43.94 72.78
N LYS A 11 43.11 43.66 72.44
CA LYS A 11 43.53 42.36 71.90
C LYS A 11 43.60 41.34 73.05
N LYS A 12 42.95 40.18 72.89
CA LYS A 12 43.24 38.99 73.70
C LYS A 12 43.94 37.95 72.83
N THR A 13 45.21 37.74 73.14
CA THR A 13 46.07 36.68 72.62
C THR A 13 45.62 35.34 73.20
N ILE A 14 45.41 34.33 72.35
CA ILE A 14 45.30 32.93 72.78
C ILE A 14 46.57 32.22 72.29
N LEU A 15 47.40 31.83 73.25
CA LEU A 15 48.56 30.95 73.08
C LEU A 15 48.06 29.52 72.80
N LEU A 16 48.48 28.89 71.71
CA LEU A 16 48.34 27.43 71.53
C LEU A 16 49.75 26.80 71.57
N PHE A 17 49.98 26.00 72.61
CA PHE A 17 51.19 25.19 72.79
C PHE A 17 51.21 24.04 71.77
N PHE A 18 52.28 23.95 70.96
CA PHE A 18 52.58 22.76 70.17
C PHE A 18 53.54 21.86 70.95
N PHE A 19 53.07 20.66 71.31
CA PHE A 19 53.93 19.57 71.75
C PHE A 19 54.61 18.96 70.51
N PHE A 20 55.93 19.15 70.40
CA PHE A 20 56.77 18.53 69.38
C PHE A 20 57.11 17.10 69.77
N SER A 21 56.48 16.13 69.10
CA SER A 21 57.04 14.78 68.96
C SER A 21 56.47 14.14 67.69
N LEU A 22 57.18 14.33 66.56
CA LEU A 22 57.19 13.59 65.28
C LEU A 22 57.51 14.59 64.15
N ASN A 23 58.75 14.57 63.65
CA ASN A 23 59.17 15.39 62.51
C ASN A 23 58.54 14.83 61.22
N ILE A 24 57.39 15.38 60.83
CA ILE A 24 56.70 15.04 59.57
C ILE A 24 57.11 16.06 58.50
N LEU A 25 57.72 15.60 57.41
CA LEU A 25 58.11 16.42 56.25
C LEU A 25 57.02 16.31 55.17
N THR A 26 56.05 17.22 55.14
CA THR A 26 55.06 17.31 54.06
C THR A 26 55.64 18.02 52.84
N TYR A 27 55.78 17.31 51.71
CA TYR A 27 56.12 17.88 50.42
C TYR A 27 54.90 17.85 49.48
N GLY A 28 54.70 18.91 48.68
CA GLY A 28 53.75 18.91 47.56
C GLY A 28 52.31 19.41 47.80
N GLN A 29 51.92 19.92 48.98
CA GLN A 29 50.72 20.76 49.04
C GLN A 29 51.07 22.21 48.68
N LYS A 30 50.17 22.92 47.96
CA LYS A 30 50.22 24.38 47.76
C LYS A 30 50.73 25.02 49.06
N LYS A 31 51.94 25.58 49.04
CA LYS A 31 52.56 26.17 50.23
C LYS A 31 51.57 27.18 50.84
N THR A 32 51.16 26.96 52.09
CA THR A 32 50.54 28.02 52.87
C THR A 32 51.56 29.16 53.02
N PRO A 33 51.15 30.45 52.97
CA PRO A 33 52.05 31.59 52.80
C PRO A 33 53.16 31.73 53.86
N ILE A 34 53.00 31.07 55.01
CA ILE A 34 53.88 31.20 56.17
C ILE A 34 55.24 30.48 55.97
N ILE A 35 55.34 29.52 55.04
CA ILE A 35 56.55 28.67 54.88
C ILE A 35 57.37 29.07 53.62
N GLN A 36 57.21 30.29 53.12
CA GLN A 36 57.89 30.74 51.89
C GLN A 36 59.36 31.17 52.08
N HIS A 37 59.88 31.27 53.31
CA HIS A 37 61.19 31.89 53.59
C HIS A 37 62.25 30.98 54.24
N ILE A 38 62.18 29.66 54.10
CA ILE A 38 63.26 28.76 54.55
C ILE A 38 64.19 28.48 53.38
N SER A 39 65.39 29.07 53.40
CA SER A 39 66.37 29.04 52.30
C SER A 39 67.37 27.87 52.34
N SER A 40 67.40 27.08 53.40
CA SER A 40 68.17 25.82 53.47
C SER A 40 67.64 24.91 54.57
N TYR A 41 67.64 23.59 54.34
CA TYR A 41 67.33 22.58 55.35
C TYR A 41 68.15 21.31 55.09
N ILE A 42 68.73 20.72 56.14
CA ILE A 42 69.54 19.50 56.07
C ILE A 42 68.60 18.31 56.33
N ILE A 43 68.50 17.39 55.36
CA ILE A 43 67.73 16.13 55.52
C ILE A 43 68.49 15.24 56.50
N THR A 44 67.80 14.73 57.52
CA THR A 44 68.39 13.82 58.53
C THR A 44 67.73 12.44 58.48
N LYS A 45 68.36 11.43 59.11
CA LYS A 45 67.95 10.01 59.13
C LYS A 45 66.54 9.73 59.72
N SER A 46 65.82 10.76 60.17
CA SER A 46 64.53 10.65 60.85
C SER A 46 63.37 11.33 60.11
N ASP A 47 63.58 11.85 58.90
CA ASP A 47 62.55 12.61 58.18
C ASP A 47 61.58 11.71 57.40
N THR A 48 60.28 11.96 57.54
CA THR A 48 59.18 11.30 56.80
C THR A 48 58.80 12.15 55.59
N ILE A 49 59.11 11.74 54.36
CA ILE A 49 58.77 12.51 53.15
C ILE A 49 57.37 12.11 52.65
N LYS A 50 56.40 13.04 52.69
CA LYS A 50 55.16 12.89 51.92
C LYS A 50 55.37 13.40 50.51
N VAL A 51 55.32 12.50 49.53
CA VAL A 51 55.54 12.83 48.12
C VAL A 51 54.18 12.78 47.40
N GLN A 52 53.72 13.90 46.86
CA GLN A 52 53.08 13.87 45.53
C GLN A 52 54.21 13.90 44.50
N ARG A 53 53.99 13.31 43.30
CA ARG A 53 55.01 13.09 42.25
C ARG A 53 56.18 14.05 42.32
N LEU A 54 57.40 13.51 42.32
CA LEU A 54 58.61 14.30 42.52
C LEU A 54 58.70 15.38 41.44
N ASN A 55 58.79 16.63 41.86
CA ASN A 55 59.14 17.72 40.94
C ASN A 55 60.66 17.78 40.72
N GLY A 56 61.09 18.59 39.76
CA GLY A 56 62.52 18.71 39.43
C GLY A 56 63.40 19.03 40.64
N THR A 57 62.92 19.87 41.57
CA THR A 57 63.65 20.21 42.80
C THR A 57 63.78 19.03 43.75
N GLU A 58 62.74 18.22 43.93
CA GLU A 58 62.77 17.02 44.77
C GLU A 58 63.66 15.93 44.16
N TYR A 59 63.63 15.79 42.83
CA TYR A 59 64.56 14.94 42.10
C TYR A 59 66.02 15.35 42.32
N HIS A 60 66.33 16.65 42.25
CA HIS A 60 67.67 17.16 42.55
C HIS A 60 68.10 16.89 43.99
N LYS A 61 67.19 16.98 44.96
CA LYS A 61 67.49 16.69 46.37
C LYS A 61 67.78 15.22 46.64
N LEU A 62 67.04 14.30 46.00
CA LEU A 62 67.34 12.88 46.11
C LEU A 62 68.69 12.54 45.47
N MET A 63 68.99 13.12 44.31
CA MET A 63 70.31 12.99 43.68
C MET A 63 71.42 13.52 44.59
N GLU A 64 71.24 14.69 45.21
CA GLU A 64 72.22 15.27 46.14
C GLU A 64 72.40 14.42 47.41
N PHE A 65 71.31 13.86 47.94
CA PHE A 65 71.31 13.00 49.11
C PHE A 65 72.09 11.70 48.86
N GLU A 66 71.87 11.04 47.72
CA GLU A 66 72.59 9.82 47.35
C GLU A 66 74.05 10.08 47.00
N SER A 67 74.35 11.23 46.37
CA SER A 67 75.73 11.63 46.03
C SER A 67 76.63 11.84 47.24
N ARG A 68 76.06 12.03 48.44
CA ARG A 68 76.80 12.15 49.71
C ARG A 68 77.10 10.80 50.38
N SER A 69 76.59 9.70 49.83
CA SER A 69 76.59 8.37 50.47
C SER A 69 77.43 7.28 49.78
N ASP A 70 77.93 7.52 48.56
CA ASP A 70 78.83 6.59 47.84
C ASP A 70 79.92 7.37 47.06
N SER A 71 81.15 6.85 47.06
CA SER A 71 82.32 7.42 46.36
C SER A 71 82.55 6.82 44.96
N ARG A 72 81.60 6.01 44.45
CA ARG A 72 81.63 5.46 43.09
C ARG A 72 80.43 5.97 42.29
N GLY A 73 80.62 7.14 41.66
CA GLY A 73 79.58 7.85 40.94
C GLY A 73 78.85 7.02 39.86
N TYR A 74 77.61 7.47 39.56
CA TYR A 74 76.69 7.05 38.50
C TYR A 74 75.58 6.02 38.83
N TYR A 75 75.20 5.82 40.10
CA TYR A 75 74.00 5.04 40.43
C TYR A 75 73.16 5.72 41.51
N TRP A 76 71.85 5.92 41.24
CA TRP A 76 70.88 6.58 42.12
C TRP A 76 69.68 5.65 42.44
N PRO A 77 69.88 4.61 43.26
CA PRO A 77 68.88 3.56 43.47
C PRO A 77 67.52 4.06 43.97
N LEU A 78 67.48 5.08 44.85
CA LEU A 78 66.23 5.69 45.32
C LEU A 78 65.51 6.43 44.21
N LEU A 79 66.26 7.22 43.43
CA LEU A 79 65.74 7.95 42.28
C LEU A 79 65.12 6.99 41.26
N ASP A 80 65.82 5.90 40.95
CA ASP A 80 65.36 4.89 40.00
C ASP A 80 64.13 4.14 40.51
N ALA A 81 64.07 3.84 41.82
CA ALA A 81 62.89 3.23 42.43
C ALA A 81 61.66 4.14 42.37
N VAL A 82 61.81 5.46 42.56
CA VAL A 82 60.71 6.40 42.40
C VAL A 82 60.30 6.55 40.93
N ARG A 83 61.26 6.72 40.01
CA ARG A 83 60.98 6.79 38.56
C ARG A 83 60.27 5.55 38.05
N SER A 84 60.60 4.38 38.59
CA SER A 84 59.94 3.12 38.27
C SER A 84 58.45 3.12 38.63
N ILE A 85 58.08 3.69 39.78
CA ILE A 85 56.68 3.85 40.20
C ILE A 85 55.98 4.91 39.32
N GLU A 86 56.59 6.08 39.14
CA GLU A 86 55.99 7.17 38.35
C GLU A 86 55.81 6.78 36.89
N GLY A 87 56.77 6.08 36.29
CA GLY A 87 56.69 5.56 34.93
C GLY A 87 55.57 4.53 34.76
N TYR A 88 55.40 3.63 35.74
CA TYR A 88 54.26 2.70 35.75
C TYR A 88 52.93 3.46 35.82
N LEU A 89 52.78 4.40 36.75
CA LEU A 89 51.55 5.19 36.91
C LEU A 89 51.27 6.08 35.69
N GLU A 90 52.31 6.64 35.06
CA GLU A 90 52.18 7.40 33.82
C GLU A 90 51.69 6.53 32.66
N ALA A 91 52.28 5.35 32.46
CA ALA A 91 51.84 4.40 31.45
C ALA A 91 50.40 3.92 31.72
N ARG A 92 50.02 3.70 32.98
CA ARG A 92 48.63 3.41 33.39
C ARG A 92 47.69 4.57 33.06
N SER A 93 48.12 5.81 33.29
CA SER A 93 47.29 7.00 33.02
C SER A 93 46.99 7.18 31.53
N LYS A 94 47.94 6.78 30.67
CA LYS A 94 47.81 6.75 29.22
C LYS A 94 47.09 5.49 28.70
N GLY A 95 46.81 4.52 29.57
CA GLY A 95 46.19 3.25 29.20
C GLY A 95 47.11 2.32 28.39
N GLU A 96 48.43 2.56 28.43
CA GLU A 96 49.42 1.79 27.66
C GLU A 96 49.67 0.40 28.26
N ILE A 97 49.46 0.26 29.58
CA ILE A 97 49.63 -0.99 30.30
C ILE A 97 48.40 -1.32 31.16
N PRO A 98 48.04 -2.62 31.31
CA PRO A 98 46.93 -3.05 32.16
C PRO A 98 47.26 -2.93 33.64
N ASP A 99 46.24 -2.98 34.51
CA ASP A 99 46.47 -3.06 35.94
C ASP A 99 47.19 -4.36 36.29
N ASN A 100 48.28 -4.27 37.03
CA ASN A 100 48.92 -5.42 37.66
C ASN A 100 49.25 -5.09 39.12
N PRO A 101 48.40 -5.54 40.07
CA PRO A 101 48.62 -5.31 41.50
C PRO A 101 49.98 -5.80 41.99
N ASN A 102 50.51 -6.88 41.41
CA ASN A 102 51.82 -7.40 41.80
C ASN A 102 52.97 -6.51 41.31
N ASP A 103 52.85 -5.91 40.13
CA ASP A 103 53.91 -5.06 39.55
C ASP A 103 54.06 -3.76 40.36
N ILE A 104 52.95 -3.09 40.69
CA ILE A 104 52.99 -1.88 41.52
C ILE A 104 53.47 -2.18 42.95
N GLU A 105 53.08 -3.32 43.53
CA GLU A 105 53.50 -3.72 44.88
C GLU A 105 54.99 -4.08 44.93
N VAL A 106 55.53 -4.74 43.89
CA VAL A 106 56.97 -4.99 43.76
C VAL A 106 57.74 -3.67 43.73
N ARG A 107 57.26 -2.66 43.02
CA ARG A 107 57.89 -1.33 42.95
C ARG A 107 57.83 -0.59 44.28
N PHE A 108 56.70 -0.66 44.98
CA PHE A 108 56.57 -0.13 46.35
C PHE A 108 57.52 -0.80 47.33
N ASN A 109 57.65 -2.14 47.26
CA ASN A 109 58.57 -2.89 48.10
C ASN A 109 60.03 -2.54 47.79
N ASN A 110 60.39 -2.39 46.52
CA ASN A 110 61.73 -1.98 46.11
C ASN A 110 62.09 -0.58 46.64
N LEU A 111 61.19 0.41 46.48
CA LEU A 111 61.40 1.74 47.04
C LEU A 111 61.52 1.70 48.57
N THR A 112 60.66 0.94 49.26
CA THR A 112 60.68 0.83 50.72
C THR A 112 61.99 0.23 51.22
N GLN A 113 62.46 -0.86 50.59
CA GLN A 113 63.71 -1.53 50.95
C GLN A 113 64.92 -0.63 50.69
N THR A 114 64.94 0.03 49.53
CA THR A 114 65.99 0.98 49.16
C THR A 114 66.01 2.14 50.16
N ALA A 115 64.87 2.77 50.43
CA ALA A 115 64.75 3.87 51.39
C ALA A 115 65.24 3.49 52.79
N LYS A 116 64.93 2.28 53.25
CA LYS A 116 65.42 1.76 54.54
C LYS A 116 66.95 1.67 54.59
N ALA A 117 67.60 1.23 53.52
CA ALA A 117 69.07 1.16 53.45
C ALA A 117 69.71 2.56 53.61
N TYR A 118 69.01 3.59 53.16
CA TYR A 118 69.41 5.00 53.26
C TYR A 118 68.87 5.72 54.52
N SER A 119 68.15 5.02 55.41
CA SER A 119 67.47 5.62 56.56
C SER A 119 66.51 6.76 56.18
N VAL A 120 65.79 6.59 55.06
CA VAL A 120 64.76 7.51 54.55
C VAL A 120 63.40 6.81 54.60
N TYR A 121 62.34 7.56 54.88
CA TYR A 121 60.97 7.07 54.81
C TYR A 121 60.18 7.77 53.69
N PHE A 122 59.51 6.98 52.86
CA PHE A 122 58.58 7.45 51.82
C PHE A 122 57.13 7.12 52.22
N ASP A 123 56.28 8.15 52.26
CA ASP A 123 54.84 7.96 52.35
C ASP A 123 54.26 7.65 50.95
N LEU A 124 53.80 6.40 50.77
CA LEU A 124 53.28 5.90 49.49
C LEU A 124 51.77 6.11 49.31
N GLU A 125 51.08 6.74 50.26
CA GLU A 125 49.63 6.87 50.27
C GLU A 125 49.08 7.55 49.00
N ASN A 126 49.80 8.54 48.47
CA ASN A 126 49.40 9.22 47.23
C ASN A 126 49.53 8.31 46.00
N TYR A 127 50.62 7.55 45.89
CA TYR A 127 50.80 6.60 44.79
C TYR A 127 49.78 5.46 44.83
N LYS A 128 49.42 4.99 46.03
CA LYS A 128 48.36 4.00 46.23
C LYS A 128 47.01 4.53 45.76
N LYS A 129 46.66 5.78 46.11
CA LYS A 129 45.43 6.45 45.65
C LYS A 129 45.39 6.63 44.14
N GLU A 130 46.51 7.03 43.54
CA GLU A 130 46.62 7.21 42.08
C GLU A 130 46.51 5.87 41.33
N SER A 131 47.18 4.81 41.80
CA SER A 131 47.04 3.46 41.25
C SER A 131 45.59 2.96 41.33
N PHE A 132 44.94 3.14 42.48
CA PHE A 132 43.55 2.76 42.68
C PHE A 132 42.59 3.53 41.76
N TYR A 133 42.85 4.82 41.54
CA TYR A 133 42.08 5.63 40.59
C TYR A 133 42.15 5.05 39.16
N TYR A 134 43.35 4.71 38.66
CA TYR A 134 43.48 4.16 37.30
C TYR A 134 42.84 2.79 37.15
N LYS A 135 42.90 1.94 38.19
CA LYS A 135 42.15 0.68 38.22
C LYS A 135 40.65 0.89 38.03
N ILE A 136 40.04 1.81 38.79
CA ILE A 136 38.61 2.13 38.66
C ILE A 136 38.28 2.64 37.25
N GLN A 137 39.12 3.49 36.67
CA GLN A 137 38.88 4.03 35.32
C GLN A 137 38.94 2.94 34.24
N GLU A 138 39.87 1.99 34.36
CA GLU A 138 39.95 0.85 33.47
C GLU A 138 38.70 -0.04 33.57
N GLU A 139 38.26 -0.37 34.79
CA GLU A 139 37.05 -1.17 35.03
C GLU A 139 35.81 -0.49 34.42
N LYS A 140 35.62 0.81 34.68
CA LYS A 140 34.52 1.60 34.08
C LYS A 140 34.58 1.64 32.56
N THR A 141 35.77 1.59 31.98
CA THR A 141 35.93 1.60 30.52
C THR A 141 35.59 0.23 29.92
N LYS A 142 36.02 -0.86 30.56
CA LYS A 142 35.63 -2.23 30.17
C LYS A 142 34.11 -2.42 30.24
N GLU A 143 33.48 -1.91 31.30
CA GLU A 143 32.03 -1.99 31.48
C GLU A 143 31.28 -1.21 30.38
N ARG A 144 31.69 0.03 30.08
CA ARG A 144 31.13 0.81 28.96
C ARG A 144 31.26 0.12 27.60
N ILE A 145 32.42 -0.50 27.32
CA ILE A 145 32.64 -1.27 26.08
C ILE A 145 31.70 -2.48 26.03
N LYS A 146 31.54 -3.20 27.14
CA LYS A 146 30.64 -4.34 27.23
C LYS A 146 29.18 -3.93 26.98
N GLU A 147 28.72 -2.87 27.64
CA GLU A 147 27.37 -2.32 27.45
C GLU A 147 27.13 -1.90 25.99
N HIS A 148 28.09 -1.20 25.38
CA HIS A 148 28.01 -0.78 23.98
C HIS A 148 27.93 -1.97 23.02
N ASN A 149 28.73 -3.01 23.25
CA ASN A 149 28.70 -4.23 22.45
C ASN A 149 27.37 -4.98 22.59
N GLU A 150 26.83 -5.09 23.82
CA GLU A 150 25.53 -5.70 24.07
C GLU A 150 24.38 -4.90 23.44
N GLN A 151 24.46 -3.57 23.47
CA GLN A 151 23.49 -2.71 22.81
C GLN A 151 23.55 -2.88 21.29
N THR A 152 24.74 -2.86 20.71
CA THR A 152 24.96 -3.06 19.27
C THR A 152 24.39 -4.40 18.81
N LYS A 153 24.66 -5.47 19.57
CA LYS A 153 24.12 -6.81 19.28
C LYS A 153 22.58 -6.84 19.32
N ARG A 154 21.96 -6.18 20.33
CA ARG A 154 20.50 -6.04 20.43
C ARG A 154 19.91 -5.26 19.25
N GLU A 155 20.56 -4.18 18.83
CA GLU A 155 20.12 -3.38 17.68
C GLU A 155 20.18 -4.16 16.37
N GLU A 156 21.24 -4.96 16.17
CA GLU A 156 21.35 -5.84 15.01
C GLU A 156 20.28 -6.93 14.99
N GLU A 157 19.99 -7.54 16.15
CA GLU A 157 18.95 -8.55 16.27
C GLU A 157 17.56 -7.96 15.97
N LEU A 158 17.26 -6.77 16.49
CA LEU A 158 16.03 -6.05 16.19
C LEU A 158 15.91 -5.71 14.70
N LYS A 159 17.02 -5.29 14.05
CA LYS A 159 17.06 -5.06 12.59
C LYS A 159 16.75 -6.35 11.82
N ARG A 160 17.34 -7.48 12.19
CA ARG A 160 17.06 -8.79 11.57
C ARG A 160 15.60 -9.19 11.74
N GLN A 161 15.03 -9.01 12.93
CA GLN A 161 13.62 -9.30 13.21
C GLN A 161 12.69 -8.45 12.34
N ARG A 162 12.93 -7.13 12.27
CA ARG A 162 12.13 -6.22 11.42
C ARG A 162 12.17 -6.61 9.94
N ILE A 163 13.32 -7.03 9.42
CA ILE A 163 13.44 -7.51 8.03
C ILE A 163 12.63 -8.80 7.85
N SER A 164 12.70 -9.74 8.80
CA SER A 164 11.92 -10.97 8.76
C SER A 164 10.41 -10.71 8.75
N ASP A 165 9.93 -9.84 9.64
CA ASP A 165 8.51 -9.45 9.72
C ASP A 165 8.04 -8.78 8.42
N MET A 166 8.87 -7.93 7.82
CA MET A 166 8.58 -7.28 6.54
C MET A 166 8.43 -8.31 5.40
N LEU A 167 9.31 -9.32 5.35
CA LEU A 167 9.24 -10.39 4.35
C LEU A 167 7.98 -11.25 4.53
N LEU A 168 7.62 -11.58 5.78
CA LEU A 168 6.37 -12.28 6.11
C LEU A 168 5.14 -11.48 5.68
N ALA A 169 5.10 -10.18 5.98
CA ALA A 169 4.02 -9.29 5.58
C ALA A 169 3.89 -9.21 4.04
N LYS A 170 5.01 -9.09 3.32
CA LYS A 170 5.03 -9.09 1.85
C LYS A 170 4.47 -10.39 1.28
N LYS A 171 4.95 -11.55 1.75
CA LYS A 171 4.45 -12.87 1.30
C LYS A 171 2.96 -13.05 1.56
N LYS A 172 2.46 -12.55 2.70
CA LYS A 172 1.03 -12.54 3.02
C LYS A 172 0.23 -11.67 2.06
N ASN A 173 0.71 -10.45 1.77
CA ASN A 173 0.06 -9.55 0.80
C ASN A 173 0.04 -10.14 -0.61
N ASP A 174 1.15 -10.72 -1.08
CA ASP A 174 1.21 -11.38 -2.39
C ASP A 174 0.19 -12.54 -2.47
N SER A 175 0.04 -13.31 -1.38
CA SER A 175 -0.95 -14.38 -1.29
C SER A 175 -2.39 -13.85 -1.30
N ILE A 176 -2.67 -12.76 -0.58
CA ILE A 176 -3.97 -12.08 -0.57
C ILE A 176 -4.32 -11.58 -1.97
N PHE A 177 -3.38 -10.93 -2.65
CA PHE A 177 -3.56 -10.42 -4.01
C PHE A 177 -3.97 -11.54 -5.00
N VAL A 178 -3.33 -12.70 -4.92
CA VAL A 178 -3.69 -13.87 -5.74
C VAL A 178 -5.11 -14.36 -5.44
N ILE A 179 -5.50 -14.37 -4.17
CA ILE A 179 -6.85 -14.79 -3.75
C ILE A 179 -7.91 -13.81 -4.26
N GLU A 180 -7.71 -12.51 -4.06
CA GLU A 180 -8.63 -11.45 -4.51
C GLU A 180 -8.83 -11.48 -6.02
N ARG A 181 -7.74 -11.67 -6.78
CA ARG A 181 -7.81 -11.81 -8.24
C ARG A 181 -8.68 -13.00 -8.65
N ARG A 182 -8.46 -14.18 -8.06
CA ARG A 182 -9.28 -15.38 -8.35
C ARG A 182 -10.74 -15.18 -8.00
N GLN A 183 -11.05 -14.50 -6.89
CA GLN A 183 -12.43 -14.18 -6.52
C GLN A 183 -13.08 -13.25 -7.54
N GLY A 184 -12.35 -12.27 -8.07
CA GLY A 184 -12.80 -11.42 -9.17
C GLY A 184 -13.15 -12.22 -10.42
N GLU A 185 -12.24 -13.09 -10.87
CA GLU A 185 -12.43 -13.95 -12.05
C GLU A 185 -13.66 -14.88 -11.91
N ILE A 186 -13.88 -15.45 -10.71
CA ILE A 186 -15.08 -16.26 -10.42
C ILE A 186 -16.35 -15.43 -10.50
N LYS A 187 -16.33 -14.21 -9.91
CA LYS A 187 -17.50 -13.32 -9.91
C LYS A 187 -17.90 -12.92 -11.33
N ASP A 188 -16.92 -12.56 -12.16
CA ASP A 188 -17.15 -12.20 -13.56
C ASP A 188 -17.73 -13.38 -14.36
N SER A 189 -17.23 -14.60 -14.10
CA SER A 189 -17.77 -15.82 -14.72
C SER A 189 -19.23 -16.08 -14.31
N ILE A 190 -19.56 -15.93 -13.02
CA ILE A 190 -20.93 -16.07 -12.52
C ILE A 190 -21.86 -15.04 -13.17
N GLU A 191 -21.42 -13.79 -13.26
CA GLU A 191 -22.22 -12.72 -13.86
C GLU A 191 -22.45 -12.97 -15.37
N TYR A 192 -21.41 -13.43 -16.08
CA TYR A 192 -21.54 -13.83 -17.48
C TYR A 192 -22.58 -14.94 -17.67
N ILE A 193 -22.52 -16.01 -16.87
CA ILE A 193 -23.49 -17.12 -16.95
C ILE A 193 -24.91 -16.64 -16.65
N LYS A 194 -25.07 -15.76 -15.65
CA LYS A 194 -26.36 -15.17 -15.29
C LYS A 194 -26.93 -14.34 -16.44
N GLN A 195 -26.12 -13.47 -17.04
CA GLN A 195 -26.54 -12.64 -18.16
C GLN A 195 -26.91 -13.47 -19.39
N LYS A 196 -26.14 -14.53 -19.67
CA LYS A 196 -26.44 -15.48 -20.74
C LYS A 196 -27.83 -16.12 -20.56
N LYS A 197 -28.13 -16.63 -19.36
CA LYS A 197 -29.45 -17.21 -19.04
C LYS A 197 -30.59 -16.19 -19.21
N ILE A 198 -30.38 -14.94 -18.79
CA ILE A 198 -31.37 -13.86 -18.96
C ILE A 198 -31.63 -13.61 -20.45
N ASN A 199 -30.57 -13.55 -21.27
CA ASN A 199 -30.71 -13.30 -22.70
C ASN A 199 -31.42 -14.44 -23.42
N GLU A 200 -31.09 -15.69 -23.10
CA GLU A 200 -31.76 -16.89 -23.62
C GLU A 200 -33.27 -16.89 -23.26
N ALA A 201 -33.61 -16.54 -22.01
CA ALA A 201 -35.01 -16.43 -21.59
C ALA A 201 -35.76 -15.32 -22.36
N LYS A 202 -35.15 -14.14 -22.51
CA LYS A 202 -35.72 -13.03 -23.30
C LYS A 202 -35.95 -13.41 -24.76
N GLU A 203 -35.02 -14.14 -25.36
CA GLU A 203 -35.16 -14.60 -26.73
C GLU A 203 -36.27 -15.62 -26.89
N LYS A 204 -36.40 -16.56 -25.95
CA LYS A 204 -37.49 -17.54 -25.93
C LYS A 204 -38.86 -16.87 -25.84
N GLU A 205 -39.00 -15.84 -25.00
CA GLU A 205 -40.26 -15.08 -24.90
C GLU A 205 -40.55 -14.28 -26.18
N ARG A 206 -39.54 -13.62 -26.78
CA ARG A 206 -39.72 -12.95 -28.08
C ARG A 206 -40.22 -13.92 -29.16
N ARG A 207 -39.61 -15.12 -29.26
CA ARG A 207 -40.05 -16.16 -30.20
C ARG A 207 -41.50 -16.58 -29.98
N LYS A 208 -41.94 -16.75 -28.72
CA LYS A 208 -43.35 -17.05 -28.40
C LYS A 208 -44.28 -15.93 -28.85
N GLN A 209 -43.89 -14.68 -28.62
CA GLN A 209 -44.69 -13.52 -29.00
C GLN A 209 -44.80 -13.37 -30.51
N ASP A 210 -43.70 -13.58 -31.25
CA ASP A 210 -43.68 -13.57 -32.72
C ASP A 210 -44.60 -14.66 -33.31
N VAL A 211 -44.57 -15.87 -32.73
CA VAL A 211 -45.48 -16.96 -33.13
C VAL A 211 -46.93 -16.56 -32.88
N LYS A 212 -47.25 -15.96 -31.73
CA LYS A 212 -48.61 -15.51 -31.41
C LYS A 212 -49.10 -14.44 -32.39
N ILE A 213 -48.24 -13.50 -32.77
CA ILE A 213 -48.55 -12.45 -33.76
C ILE A 213 -48.81 -13.07 -35.13
N LYS A 214 -47.95 -14.00 -35.59
CA LYS A 214 -48.13 -14.68 -36.88
C LYS A 214 -49.44 -15.49 -36.93
N ILE A 215 -49.78 -16.19 -35.85
CA ILE A 215 -51.04 -16.92 -35.74
C ILE A 215 -52.23 -15.95 -35.84
N ALA A 216 -52.19 -14.83 -35.12
CA ALA A 216 -53.26 -13.83 -35.16
C ALA A 216 -53.44 -13.22 -36.56
N GLN A 217 -52.34 -12.88 -37.23
CA GLN A 217 -52.34 -12.36 -38.61
C GLN A 217 -52.96 -13.36 -39.58
N LYS A 218 -52.52 -14.63 -39.53
CA LYS A 218 -53.03 -15.68 -40.42
C LYS A 218 -54.51 -15.98 -40.16
N LYS A 219 -54.93 -15.96 -38.89
CA LYS A 219 -56.34 -16.09 -38.52
C LYS A 219 -57.18 -14.96 -39.13
N HIS A 220 -56.74 -13.71 -39.01
CA HIS A 220 -57.43 -12.56 -39.58
C HIS A 220 -57.50 -12.64 -41.12
N GLU A 221 -56.44 -13.10 -41.78
CA GLU A 221 -56.43 -13.30 -43.23
C GLU A 221 -57.44 -14.38 -43.67
N ILE A 222 -57.46 -15.52 -42.97
CA ILE A 222 -58.42 -16.60 -43.22
C ILE A 222 -59.85 -16.12 -42.99
N GLU A 223 -60.12 -15.36 -41.92
CA GLU A 223 -61.44 -14.78 -41.65
C GLU A 223 -61.88 -13.84 -42.77
N LYS A 224 -60.99 -12.97 -43.25
CA LYS A 224 -61.26 -12.05 -44.37
C LYS A 224 -61.59 -12.81 -45.66
N GLN A 225 -60.79 -13.83 -45.98
CA GLN A 225 -61.01 -14.66 -47.17
C GLN A 225 -62.33 -15.44 -47.08
N THR A 226 -62.62 -16.04 -45.92
CA THR A 226 -63.86 -16.78 -45.68
C THR A 226 -65.08 -15.87 -45.81
N LYS A 227 -65.03 -14.67 -45.23
CA LYS A 227 -66.10 -13.67 -45.33
C LYS A 227 -66.36 -13.25 -46.78
N SER A 228 -65.30 -13.00 -47.56
CA SER A 228 -65.43 -12.64 -48.97
C SER A 228 -66.00 -13.78 -49.82
N LYS A 229 -65.57 -15.03 -49.60
CA LYS A 229 -66.13 -16.20 -50.27
C LYS A 229 -67.62 -16.36 -49.97
N LEU A 230 -68.01 -16.27 -48.69
CA LEU A 230 -69.40 -16.38 -48.27
C LEU A 230 -70.27 -15.26 -48.87
N GLU A 231 -69.76 -14.03 -48.94
CA GLU A 231 -70.48 -12.91 -49.56
C GLU A 231 -70.66 -13.13 -51.07
N ASN A 232 -69.62 -13.64 -51.76
CA ASN A 232 -69.71 -13.97 -53.18
C ASN A 232 -70.68 -15.12 -53.46
N GLU A 233 -70.70 -16.16 -52.63
CA GLU A 233 -71.67 -17.26 -52.73
C GLU A 233 -73.09 -16.77 -52.50
N LYS A 234 -73.32 -15.92 -51.49
CA LYS A 234 -74.62 -15.29 -51.27
C LYS A 234 -75.08 -14.48 -52.49
N LYS A 235 -74.21 -13.65 -53.06
CA LYS A 235 -74.52 -12.88 -54.29
C LYS A 235 -74.83 -13.77 -55.49
N LYS A 236 -74.11 -14.89 -55.66
CA LYS A 236 -74.37 -15.87 -56.73
C LYS A 236 -75.72 -16.55 -56.54
N ASN A 237 -76.01 -17.01 -55.33
CA ASN A 237 -77.29 -17.66 -55.01
C ASN A 237 -78.46 -16.69 -55.19
N GLN A 238 -78.33 -15.45 -54.71
CA GLN A 238 -79.34 -14.42 -54.91
C GLN A 238 -79.56 -14.14 -56.41
N ARG A 239 -78.49 -13.97 -57.20
CA ARG A 239 -78.62 -13.80 -58.66
C ARG A 239 -79.32 -15.01 -59.30
N ARG A 240 -79.01 -16.23 -58.88
CA ARG A 240 -79.67 -17.44 -59.39
C ARG A 240 -81.16 -17.42 -59.08
N GLU A 241 -81.54 -17.13 -57.84
CA GLU A 241 -82.94 -17.01 -57.43
C GLU A 241 -83.67 -15.92 -58.22
N ASP A 242 -83.08 -14.72 -58.34
CA ASP A 242 -83.67 -13.61 -59.10
C ASP A 242 -83.90 -13.96 -60.57
N ILE A 243 -82.94 -14.63 -61.21
CA ILE A 243 -83.02 -15.06 -62.61
C ILE A 243 -84.08 -16.15 -62.80
N ILE A 244 -84.11 -17.16 -61.93
CA ILE A 244 -85.08 -18.26 -61.99
C ILE A 244 -86.49 -17.73 -61.74
N ASN A 245 -86.68 -16.88 -60.72
CA ASN A 245 -87.98 -16.28 -60.40
C ASN A 245 -88.50 -15.42 -61.56
N LYS A 246 -87.61 -14.71 -62.27
CA LYS A 246 -88.01 -13.80 -63.35
C LYS A 246 -88.29 -14.48 -64.68
N TYR A 247 -87.52 -15.52 -65.03
CA TYR A 247 -87.55 -16.11 -66.39
C TYR A 247 -87.96 -17.60 -66.42
N GLY A 248 -88.25 -18.20 -65.25
CA GLY A 248 -88.58 -19.62 -65.11
C GLY A 248 -87.32 -20.50 -65.08
N LEU A 249 -87.48 -21.76 -64.64
CA LEU A 249 -86.36 -22.67 -64.42
C LEU A 249 -85.55 -22.97 -65.69
N GLU A 250 -86.22 -23.33 -66.80
CA GLU A 250 -85.56 -23.71 -68.05
C GLU A 250 -84.73 -22.55 -68.64
N ASN A 251 -85.37 -21.40 -68.89
CA ASN A 251 -84.68 -20.24 -69.45
C ASN A 251 -83.68 -19.64 -68.44
N GLY A 252 -84.01 -19.66 -67.14
CA GLY A 252 -83.14 -19.16 -66.08
C GLY A 252 -81.81 -19.93 -65.98
N GLU A 253 -81.85 -21.26 -66.03
CA GLU A 253 -80.63 -22.09 -66.06
C GLU A 253 -79.81 -21.86 -67.33
N ALA A 254 -80.46 -21.70 -68.49
CA ALA A 254 -79.77 -21.35 -69.73
C ALA A 254 -79.07 -19.98 -69.64
N ILE A 255 -79.72 -18.97 -69.03
CA ILE A 255 -79.15 -17.64 -68.76
C ILE A 255 -77.94 -17.73 -67.81
N LEU A 256 -78.05 -18.50 -66.73
CA LEU A 256 -76.96 -18.67 -65.74
C LEU A 256 -75.75 -19.41 -66.33
N ASN A 257 -75.96 -20.26 -67.33
CA ASN A 257 -74.92 -20.93 -68.10
C ASN A 257 -74.43 -20.11 -69.31
N HIS A 258 -74.75 -18.81 -69.38
CA HIS A 258 -74.33 -17.90 -70.44
C HIS A 258 -74.76 -18.35 -71.86
N LYS A 259 -75.93 -18.98 -71.98
CA LYS A 259 -76.51 -19.38 -73.27
C LYS A 259 -77.57 -18.37 -73.70
N VAL A 260 -77.81 -18.29 -75.00
CA VAL A 260 -78.90 -17.53 -75.62
C VAL A 260 -79.66 -18.44 -76.57
N LYS A 261 -80.96 -18.21 -76.74
CA LYS A 261 -81.84 -19.05 -77.57
C LYS A 261 -82.66 -18.16 -78.50
N ILE A 262 -82.83 -18.59 -79.74
CA ILE A 262 -83.76 -17.95 -80.69
C ILE A 262 -85.15 -17.89 -80.05
N GLY A 263 -85.83 -16.76 -80.22
CA GLY A 263 -87.12 -16.47 -79.59
C GLY A 263 -87.01 -15.72 -78.25
N TRP A 264 -85.81 -15.53 -77.69
CA TRP A 264 -85.65 -14.76 -76.45
C TRP A 264 -85.76 -13.26 -76.65
N THR A 265 -86.25 -12.56 -75.61
CA THR A 265 -86.29 -11.10 -75.59
C THR A 265 -84.90 -10.51 -75.37
N LYS A 266 -84.73 -9.22 -75.70
CA LYS A 266 -83.50 -8.46 -75.43
C LYS A 266 -83.05 -8.53 -73.97
N SER A 267 -83.98 -8.46 -73.01
CA SER A 267 -83.66 -8.47 -71.58
C SER A 267 -83.13 -9.83 -71.12
N MET A 268 -83.62 -10.94 -71.68
CA MET A 268 -83.09 -12.29 -71.43
C MET A 268 -81.68 -12.45 -71.99
N CYS A 269 -81.42 -11.92 -73.19
CA CYS A 269 -80.09 -11.95 -73.80
C CYS A 269 -79.09 -11.09 -73.01
N ILE A 270 -79.49 -9.90 -72.56
CA ILE A 270 -78.68 -9.05 -71.68
C ILE A 270 -78.45 -9.71 -70.32
N ALA A 271 -79.44 -10.41 -69.76
CA ALA A 271 -79.26 -11.12 -68.49
C ALA A 271 -78.24 -12.27 -68.58
N SER A 272 -78.11 -12.89 -69.76
CA SER A 272 -77.18 -13.98 -70.04
C SER A 272 -75.78 -13.50 -70.40
N TRP A 273 -75.65 -12.68 -71.45
CA TRP A 273 -74.37 -12.24 -72.00
C TRP A 273 -73.89 -10.89 -71.45
N GLY A 274 -74.72 -10.20 -70.66
CA GLY A 274 -74.45 -8.85 -70.20
C GLY A 274 -74.84 -7.79 -71.22
N LYS A 275 -74.52 -6.54 -70.91
CA LYS A 275 -74.78 -5.41 -71.82
C LYS A 275 -73.87 -5.53 -73.05
N PRO A 276 -74.41 -5.38 -74.27
CA PRO A 276 -73.59 -5.33 -75.47
C PRO A 276 -72.65 -4.12 -75.41
N ARG A 277 -71.54 -4.20 -76.16
CA ARG A 277 -70.62 -3.09 -76.33
C ARG A 277 -71.29 -1.97 -77.14
N ASP A 278 -71.88 -2.34 -78.26
CA ASP A 278 -72.56 -1.43 -79.19
C ASP A 278 -73.89 -2.03 -79.64
N ILE A 279 -74.85 -1.16 -79.96
CA ILE A 279 -76.16 -1.55 -80.50
C ILE A 279 -76.39 -0.79 -81.79
N ASN A 280 -76.41 -1.51 -82.91
CA ASN A 280 -76.79 -0.95 -84.21
C ASN A 280 -78.29 -1.15 -84.41
N ARG A 281 -79.05 -0.08 -84.67
CA ARG A 281 -80.51 -0.09 -84.79
C ARG A 281 -80.95 0.42 -86.16
N THR A 282 -81.91 -0.28 -86.76
CA THR A 282 -82.58 0.14 -88.00
C THR A 282 -84.09 -0.02 -87.83
N THR A 283 -84.85 1.05 -88.08
CA THR A 283 -86.31 1.06 -88.02
C THR A 283 -86.88 1.29 -89.41
N THR A 284 -87.80 0.43 -89.83
CA THR A 284 -88.46 0.51 -91.14
C THR A 284 -89.99 0.47 -90.96
N PRO A 285 -90.79 0.79 -91.99
CA PRO A 285 -92.25 0.62 -91.93
C PRO A 285 -92.73 -0.81 -91.64
N TYR A 286 -91.88 -1.82 -91.87
CA TYR A 286 -92.20 -3.24 -91.69
C TYR A 286 -91.72 -3.82 -90.36
N GLY A 287 -90.91 -3.08 -89.58
CA GLY A 287 -90.41 -3.55 -88.29
C GLY A 287 -89.09 -2.91 -87.83
N ASN A 288 -88.67 -3.29 -86.64
CA ASN A 288 -87.43 -2.87 -86.00
C ASN A 288 -86.39 -3.99 -86.03
N HIS A 289 -85.20 -3.72 -86.57
CA HIS A 289 -84.05 -4.62 -86.54
C HIS A 289 -82.92 -4.04 -85.68
N GLU A 290 -82.36 -4.86 -84.81
CA GLU A 290 -81.23 -4.47 -83.97
C GLU A 290 -80.13 -5.53 -84.01
N GLN A 291 -78.88 -5.11 -84.06
CA GLN A 291 -77.71 -5.96 -83.87
C GLN A 291 -76.99 -5.54 -82.59
N TYR A 292 -76.85 -6.49 -81.66
CA TYR A 292 -76.11 -6.30 -80.42
C TYR A 292 -74.71 -6.86 -80.62
N VAL A 293 -73.72 -5.98 -80.52
CA VAL A 293 -72.31 -6.30 -80.74
C VAL A 293 -71.66 -6.62 -79.41
N TYR A 294 -71.10 -7.81 -79.31
CA TYR A 294 -70.30 -8.26 -78.16
C TYR A 294 -68.82 -8.42 -78.57
N SER A 295 -67.95 -8.55 -77.57
CA SER A 295 -66.53 -8.85 -77.80
C SER A 295 -66.35 -10.21 -78.49
N LEU A 296 -65.16 -10.42 -79.09
CA LEU A 296 -64.79 -11.68 -79.76
C LEU A 296 -65.65 -12.04 -80.99
N LYS A 297 -66.11 -11.03 -81.74
CA LYS A 297 -66.91 -11.20 -82.98
C LYS A 297 -68.22 -11.97 -82.75
N LYS A 298 -68.84 -11.80 -81.58
CA LYS A 298 -70.16 -12.34 -81.27
C LYS A 298 -71.26 -11.29 -81.46
N TYR A 299 -72.36 -11.69 -82.09
CA TYR A 299 -73.47 -10.80 -82.45
C TYR A 299 -74.81 -11.48 -82.21
N LEU A 300 -75.78 -10.69 -81.72
CA LEU A 300 -77.17 -11.11 -81.59
C LEU A 300 -78.06 -10.19 -82.44
N TYR A 301 -78.86 -10.76 -83.32
CA TYR A 301 -79.76 -10.02 -84.20
C TYR A 301 -81.21 -10.17 -83.74
N PHE A 302 -81.87 -9.05 -83.51
CA PHE A 302 -83.24 -8.99 -83.02
C PHE A 302 -84.17 -8.40 -84.07
N GLU A 303 -85.37 -8.96 -84.16
CA GLU A 303 -86.49 -8.41 -84.91
C GLU A 303 -87.64 -8.15 -83.96
N ASN A 304 -88.14 -6.92 -83.94
CA ASN A 304 -89.25 -6.47 -83.08
C ASN A 304 -89.11 -6.83 -81.59
N GLY A 305 -87.88 -6.93 -81.07
CA GLY A 305 -87.64 -7.26 -79.66
C GLY A 305 -87.19 -8.69 -79.40
N ILE A 306 -87.26 -9.57 -80.40
CA ILE A 306 -87.05 -11.01 -80.29
C ILE A 306 -85.80 -11.45 -81.04
N LEU A 307 -84.97 -12.27 -80.41
CA LEU A 307 -83.72 -12.79 -80.98
C LEU A 307 -84.05 -13.77 -82.11
N ILE A 308 -83.57 -13.47 -83.32
CA ILE A 308 -83.81 -14.28 -84.52
C ILE A 308 -82.54 -14.95 -85.06
N THR A 309 -81.35 -14.36 -84.82
CA THR A 309 -80.07 -14.92 -85.27
C THR A 309 -78.98 -14.74 -84.22
N ILE A 310 -78.21 -15.80 -83.99
CA ILE A 310 -76.99 -15.80 -83.16
C ILE A 310 -75.80 -16.01 -84.10
N GLN A 311 -74.76 -15.20 -83.95
CA GLN A 311 -73.47 -15.37 -84.62
C GLN A 311 -72.39 -15.36 -83.55
N ASP A 312 -71.68 -16.47 -83.33
CA ASP A 312 -70.78 -16.64 -82.19
C ASP A 312 -69.48 -17.40 -82.46
#